data_AF-A0A536CH82-F1
#
_entry.id   AF-A0A536CH82-F1
#
_cell.length_a   1.000
_cell.length_b   1.000
_cell.length_c   1.000
_cell.angle_alpha   90.00
_cell.angle_beta   90.00
_cell.angle_gamma   90.00
#
_symmetry.space_group_name_H-M   'P 1'
#
loop_
_entity.id
_entity.type
_entity.pdbx_description
1 polymer ?
#
loop_
_entity_poly.entity_id
_entity_poly.type
_entity_poly.pdbx_seq_one_letter_code
_entity_poly.pdbx_strand_id
1 'polypeptide(L)'
;KEPGSRAAELEWSQPIPAETARRIACDCSLTAVVDGEAQGTQRVVPGPMRRALVARDKGCRFEGCDMPAAWTDSHHIKHWADGGLHKLWNLILLCRRHHRLVHEGGWRLVGAGDNVLQAVPP
;
A
#
# COMPACT_ATOMS: atom_id res chain seq x y z
N LYS A 1 -10.01 4.63 8.37
CA LYS A 1 -11.22 4.60 7.50
C LYS A 1 -12.23 5.59 8.04
N GLU A 2 -12.33 6.77 7.44
CA GLU A 2 -13.38 7.74 7.79
C GLU A 2 -14.60 7.52 6.89
N PRO A 3 -15.78 7.16 7.44
CA PRO A 3 -17.01 7.07 6.65
C PRO A 3 -17.30 8.42 5.96
N GLY A 4 -17.54 8.40 4.64
CA GLY A 4 -17.86 9.60 3.87
C GLY A 4 -16.66 10.39 3.30
N SER A 5 -15.46 9.80 3.27
CA SER A 5 -14.31 10.42 2.59
C SER A 5 -14.67 10.78 1.14
N ARG A 6 -14.38 12.01 0.69
CA ARG A 6 -14.64 12.45 -0.70
C ARG A 6 -13.90 11.54 -1.69
N ALA A 7 -14.53 11.25 -2.83
CA ALA A 7 -13.88 10.55 -3.94
C ALA A 7 -12.63 11.33 -4.38
N ALA A 8 -11.60 10.62 -4.85
CA ALA A 8 -10.45 11.27 -5.45
C ALA A 8 -10.70 11.47 -6.95
N GLU A 9 -10.23 12.59 -7.48
CA GLU A 9 -10.40 12.94 -8.89
C GLU A 9 -9.21 12.47 -9.71
N LEU A 10 -9.46 12.18 -10.99
CA LEU A 10 -8.46 11.85 -11.97
C LEU A 10 -8.55 12.88 -13.10
N GLU A 11 -7.40 13.31 -13.62
CA GLU A 11 -7.29 14.41 -14.61
C GLU A 11 -8.17 14.20 -15.85
N TRP A 12 -8.34 12.94 -16.30
CA TRP A 12 -9.08 12.60 -17.52
C TRP A 12 -10.07 11.45 -17.32
N SER A 13 -10.59 11.25 -16.10
CA SER A 13 -11.45 10.10 -15.80
C SER A 13 -12.48 10.42 -14.71
N GLN A 14 -13.44 9.50 -14.55
CA GLN A 14 -14.40 9.54 -13.45
C GLN A 14 -13.70 9.50 -12.08
N PRO A 15 -14.34 10.09 -11.04
CA PRO A 15 -13.83 9.99 -9.68
C PRO A 15 -13.66 8.54 -9.24
N ILE A 16 -12.60 8.30 -8.47
CA ILE A 16 -12.33 6.99 -7.87
C ILE A 16 -12.68 6.99 -6.38
N PRO A 17 -13.10 5.84 -5.82
CA PRO A 17 -13.30 5.71 -4.39
C PRO A 17 -12.02 6.05 -3.60
N ALA A 18 -12.19 6.63 -2.41
CA ALA A 18 -11.07 6.98 -1.54
C ALA A 18 -10.16 5.79 -1.22
N GLU A 19 -10.70 4.57 -1.09
CA GLU A 19 -9.89 3.36 -0.88
C GLU A 19 -9.03 3.02 -2.09
N THR A 20 -9.52 3.24 -3.30
CA THR A 20 -8.72 3.08 -4.53
C THR A 20 -7.54 4.05 -4.52
N ALA A 21 -7.77 5.30 -4.13
CA ALA A 21 -6.72 6.30 -4.01
C ALA A 21 -5.69 5.91 -2.93
N ARG A 22 -6.14 5.45 -1.76
CA ARG A 22 -5.25 4.95 -0.69
C ARG A 22 -4.40 3.76 -1.15
N ARG A 23 -4.99 2.84 -1.92
CA ARG A 23 -4.25 1.70 -2.50
C ARG A 23 -3.19 2.16 -3.48
N ILE A 24 -3.51 3.11 -4.36
CA ILE A 24 -2.54 3.70 -5.29
C ILE A 24 -1.40 4.37 -4.51
N ALA A 25 -1.74 5.07 -3.41
CA ALA A 25 -0.79 5.78 -2.58
C ALA A 25 0.23 4.87 -1.87
N CYS A 26 0.01 3.55 -1.77
CA CYS A 26 0.96 2.64 -1.13
C CYS A 26 2.28 2.49 -1.91
N ASP A 27 2.26 2.62 -3.24
CA ASP A 27 3.45 2.47 -4.08
C ASP A 27 3.40 3.41 -5.29
N CYS A 28 3.30 4.71 -5.02
CA CYS A 28 3.31 5.77 -6.03
C CYS A 28 4.48 6.75 -5.87
N SER A 29 4.63 7.62 -6.85
CA SER A 29 5.35 8.89 -6.67
C SER A 29 4.31 9.92 -6.27
N LEU A 30 4.48 10.51 -5.09
CA LEU A 30 3.52 11.41 -4.46
C LEU A 30 4.12 12.81 -4.41
N THR A 31 3.32 13.79 -4.83
CA THR A 31 3.59 15.22 -4.68
C THR A 31 2.48 15.79 -3.83
N ALA A 32 2.82 16.35 -2.67
CA ALA A 32 1.84 17.10 -1.88
C ALA A 32 1.75 18.53 -2.41
N VAL A 33 0.53 19.06 -2.55
CA VAL A 33 0.30 20.47 -2.85
C VAL A 33 -0.40 21.08 -1.64
N VAL A 34 0.22 22.09 -1.05
CA VAL A 34 -0.27 22.79 0.14
C VAL A 34 -0.33 24.26 -0.20
N ASP A 35 -1.49 24.89 -0.01
CA ASP A 35 -1.73 26.30 -0.34
C ASP A 35 -1.38 26.68 -1.79
N GLY A 36 -1.59 25.73 -2.73
CA GLY A 36 -1.29 25.91 -4.16
C GLY A 36 0.18 25.67 -4.53
N GLU A 37 1.05 25.37 -3.57
CA GLU A 37 2.47 25.13 -3.80
C GLU A 37 2.84 23.65 -3.69
N ALA A 38 3.62 23.17 -4.66
CA ALA A 38 4.11 21.79 -4.68
C ALA A 38 5.29 21.60 -3.72
N GLN A 39 5.15 20.66 -2.78
CA GLN A 39 6.12 20.34 -1.73
C GLN A 39 7.17 19.31 -2.18
N GLY A 40 7.45 19.25 -3.49
CA GLY A 40 8.34 18.26 -4.10
C GLY A 40 7.70 16.87 -4.25
N THR A 41 8.35 16.05 -5.08
CA THR A 41 7.88 14.69 -5.40
C THR A 41 8.75 13.67 -4.68
N GLN A 42 8.12 12.74 -3.95
CA GLN A 42 8.79 11.63 -3.31
C GLN A 42 8.21 10.29 -3.75
N ARG A 43 9.08 9.29 -3.91
CA ARG A 43 8.63 7.91 -4.08
C ARG A 43 8.25 7.35 -2.71
N VAL A 44 6.99 6.93 -2.55
CA VAL A 44 6.46 6.40 -1.28
C VAL A 44 7.25 5.17 -0.82
N VAL A 45 7.64 4.28 -1.74
CA VAL A 45 8.56 3.17 -1.46
C VAL A 45 9.78 3.29 -2.37
N PRO A 46 10.93 3.79 -1.85
CA PRO A 46 12.14 3.96 -2.65
C PRO A 46 12.68 2.63 -3.18
N GLY A 47 13.39 2.68 -4.33
CA GLY A 47 13.97 1.50 -4.98
C GLY A 47 14.80 0.58 -4.06
N PRO A 48 15.70 1.11 -3.20
CA PRO A 48 16.42 0.28 -2.22
C PRO A 48 15.50 -0.49 -1.26
N MET A 49 14.42 0.15 -0.81
CA MET A 49 13.43 -0.46 0.06
C MET A 49 12.64 -1.54 -0.67
N ARG A 50 12.25 -1.30 -1.92
CA ARG A 50 11.60 -2.31 -2.77
C ARG A 50 12.50 -3.53 -2.96
N ARG A 51 13.81 -3.35 -3.17
CA ARG A 51 14.77 -4.46 -3.29
C ARG A 51 14.89 -5.25 -1.99
N ALA A 52 14.94 -4.59 -0.84
CA ALA A 52 14.93 -5.25 0.47
C ALA A 52 13.64 -6.07 0.68
N LEU A 53 12.48 -5.55 0.26
CA LEU A 53 11.22 -6.29 0.26
C LEU A 53 11.28 -7.52 -0.64
N VAL A 54 11.77 -7.41 -1.89
CA VAL A 54 11.95 -8.59 -2.77
C VAL A 54 12.82 -9.64 -2.09
N ALA A 55 13.91 -9.23 -1.47
CA ALA A 55 14.85 -10.13 -0.82
C ALA A 55 14.21 -10.85 0.38
N ARG A 56 13.40 -10.16 1.18
CA ARG A 56 12.72 -10.72 2.36
C ARG A 56 11.48 -11.54 1.99
N ASP A 57 10.61 -11.00 1.15
CA ASP A 57 9.28 -11.52 0.92
C ASP A 57 9.20 -12.57 -0.18
N LYS A 58 10.12 -12.53 -1.16
CA LYS A 58 10.22 -13.43 -2.33
C LYS A 58 9.00 -13.46 -3.25
N GLY A 59 7.85 -12.95 -2.83
CA GLY A 59 6.59 -12.95 -3.54
C GLY A 59 5.48 -12.31 -2.70
N CYS A 60 4.24 -12.54 -3.10
CA CYS A 60 3.09 -12.10 -2.31
C CYS A 60 3.07 -12.84 -0.97
N ARG A 61 3.01 -12.09 0.13
CA ARG A 61 3.04 -12.67 1.49
C ARG A 61 1.68 -13.05 2.06
N PHE A 62 0.61 -12.82 1.31
CA PHE A 62 -0.72 -13.33 1.67
C PHE A 62 -0.69 -14.86 1.73
N GLU A 63 -1.28 -15.44 2.76
CA GLU A 63 -1.25 -16.89 3.02
C GLU A 63 -1.73 -17.70 1.80
N GLY A 64 -0.94 -18.74 1.44
CA GLY A 64 -1.24 -19.61 0.31
C GLY A 64 -1.05 -18.98 -1.08
N CYS A 65 -0.48 -17.77 -1.19
CA CYS A 65 -0.18 -17.14 -2.46
C CYS A 65 1.27 -17.41 -2.90
N ASP A 66 1.43 -17.79 -4.16
CA ASP A 66 2.72 -18.11 -4.81
C ASP A 66 3.16 -17.05 -5.84
N MET A 67 2.44 -15.94 -5.90
CA MET A 67 2.68 -14.89 -6.89
C MET A 67 4.09 -14.30 -6.75
N PRO A 68 4.87 -14.22 -7.85
CA PRO A 68 6.25 -13.77 -7.78
C PRO A 68 6.34 -12.28 -7.43
N ALA A 69 7.47 -11.88 -6.84
CA ALA A 69 7.69 -10.48 -6.42
C ALA A 69 7.61 -9.46 -7.58
N ALA A 70 7.74 -9.89 -8.83
CA ALA A 70 7.55 -9.04 -10.01
C ALA A 70 6.08 -8.60 -10.19
N TRP A 71 5.12 -9.33 -9.64
CA TRP A 71 3.68 -9.08 -9.81
C TRP A 71 3.04 -8.57 -8.50
N THR A 72 3.86 -8.04 -7.61
CA THR A 72 3.45 -7.48 -6.32
C THR A 72 3.73 -5.98 -6.25
N ASP A 73 2.92 -5.29 -5.48
CA ASP A 73 3.15 -3.91 -5.06
C ASP A 73 3.54 -3.90 -3.58
N SER A 74 4.24 -2.85 -3.16
CA SER A 74 4.54 -2.61 -1.75
C SER A 74 3.28 -2.11 -1.03
N HIS A 75 3.01 -2.63 0.16
CA HIS A 75 1.86 -2.26 0.97
C HIS A 75 2.30 -1.91 2.39
N HIS A 76 1.74 -0.85 2.96
CA HIS A 76 1.99 -0.47 4.35
C HIS A 76 1.04 -1.19 5.29
N ILE A 77 1.57 -1.87 6.32
CA ILE A 77 0.76 -2.55 7.34
C ILE A 77 0.00 -1.49 8.17
N LYS A 78 0.72 -0.50 8.68
CA LYS A 78 0.13 0.75 9.15
C LYS A 78 0.24 1.78 8.03
N HIS A 79 -0.90 2.19 7.48
CA HIS A 79 -0.92 3.12 6.34
C HIS A 79 -0.17 4.42 6.65
N TRP A 80 0.46 4.96 5.61
CA TRP A 80 1.16 6.25 5.69
C TRP A 80 0.22 7.37 6.16
N ALA A 81 -1.01 7.41 5.64
CA ALA A 81 -2.04 8.39 6.04
C ALA A 81 -2.38 8.34 7.55
N ASP A 82 -2.14 7.21 8.21
CA ASP A 82 -2.36 7.02 9.64
C ASP A 82 -1.06 7.22 10.47
N GLY A 83 -0.01 7.81 9.87
CA GLY A 83 1.30 8.01 10.50
C GLY A 83 2.21 6.78 10.43
N GLY A 84 1.99 5.89 9.47
CA GLY A 84 2.86 4.74 9.19
C GLY A 84 4.22 5.17 8.62
N LEU A 85 5.31 4.63 9.19
CA LEU A 85 6.66 4.95 8.72
C LEU A 85 7.03 4.13 7.47
N HIS A 86 7.86 4.72 6.61
CA HIS A 86 8.54 4.02 5.52
C HIS A 86 9.69 3.20 6.08
N LYS A 87 9.36 2.09 6.76
CA LYS A 87 10.33 1.16 7.34
C LYS A 87 10.02 -0.23 6.83
N LEU A 88 11.06 -1.04 6.66
CA LEU A 88 10.94 -2.39 6.10
C LEU A 88 9.93 -3.24 6.88
N TRP A 89 9.94 -3.15 8.21
CA TRP A 89 9.00 -3.87 9.10
C TRP A 89 7.54 -3.43 8.92
N ASN A 90 7.29 -2.22 8.43
CA ASN A 90 5.94 -1.69 8.18
C ASN A 90 5.48 -1.91 6.73
N LEU A 91 6.27 -2.58 5.90
CA LEU A 91 5.97 -2.84 4.50
C LEU A 91 5.90 -4.33 4.22
N ILE A 92 5.12 -4.72 3.24
CA ILE A 92 4.94 -6.10 2.78
C ILE A 92 4.66 -6.11 1.27
N LEU A 93 5.06 -7.18 0.57
CA LEU A 93 4.63 -7.41 -0.82
C LEU A 93 3.28 -8.11 -0.90
N LEU A 94 2.37 -7.52 -1.68
CA LEU A 94 1.07 -8.11 -2.03
C LEU A 94 0.84 -8.08 -3.54
N CYS A 95 0.30 -9.15 -4.09
CA CYS A 95 -0.17 -9.12 -5.48
C CYS A 95 -1.41 -8.23 -5.61
N ARG A 96 -1.70 -7.76 -6.83
CA ARG A 96 -2.85 -6.86 -7.09
C ARG A 96 -4.18 -7.36 -6.50
N ARG A 97 -4.44 -8.68 -6.54
CA ARG A 97 -5.63 -9.30 -5.96
C ARG A 97 -5.70 -9.09 -4.45
N HIS A 98 -4.66 -9.53 -3.72
CA HIS A 98 -4.64 -9.44 -2.26
C HIS A 98 -4.51 -8.00 -1.78
N HIS A 99 -3.84 -7.13 -2.54
CA HIS A 99 -3.75 -5.71 -2.25
C HIS A 99 -5.13 -5.03 -2.28
N ARG A 100 -5.99 -5.40 -3.25
CA ARG A 100 -7.40 -4.97 -3.26
C ARG A 100 -8.19 -5.54 -2.08
N LEU A 101 -7.99 -6.80 -1.71
CA LEU A 101 -8.71 -7.37 -0.56
C LEU A 101 -8.46 -6.61 0.74
N VAL A 102 -7.22 -6.15 0.97
CA VAL A 102 -6.88 -5.39 2.17
C VAL A 102 -7.48 -3.98 2.17
N HIS A 103 -7.48 -3.30 1.02
CA HIS A 103 -8.07 -1.95 0.93
C HIS A 103 -9.60 -1.95 0.82
N GLU A 104 -10.10 -2.68 -0.16
CA GLU A 104 -11.49 -2.64 -0.63
C GLU A 104 -12.31 -3.81 -0.07
N GLY A 105 -11.67 -4.95 0.23
CA GLY A 105 -12.33 -6.17 0.70
C GLY A 105 -12.47 -6.32 2.22
N GLY A 106 -11.98 -5.35 3.00
CA GLY A 106 -12.09 -5.34 4.46
C GLY A 106 -11.16 -6.29 5.21
N TRP A 107 -10.26 -6.99 4.50
CA TRP A 107 -9.26 -7.83 5.12
C TRP A 107 -8.24 -6.98 5.89
N ARG A 108 -7.79 -7.48 7.04
CA ARG A 108 -6.77 -6.83 7.85
C ARG A 108 -5.51 -7.68 7.88
N LEU A 109 -4.36 -7.03 7.86
CA LEU A 109 -3.07 -7.69 8.06
C LEU A 109 -2.63 -7.47 9.49
N VAL A 110 -2.43 -8.55 10.25
CA VAL A 110 -1.89 -8.49 11.61
C VAL A 110 -0.48 -9.06 11.60
N GLY A 111 0.50 -8.24 11.97
CA GLY A 111 1.89 -8.66 12.06
C GLY A 111 2.20 -9.26 13.43
N ALA A 112 2.73 -10.48 13.45
CA ALA A 112 3.46 -11.06 14.58
C ALA A 112 4.95 -11.11 14.20
N GLY A 113 5.64 -9.98 14.38
CA GLY A 113 7.08 -9.85 14.10
C GLY A 113 7.48 -10.08 12.64
N ASP A 114 8.77 -10.37 12.44
CA ASP A 114 9.47 -10.26 11.15
C ASP A 114 8.98 -11.22 10.05
N ASN A 115 8.12 -12.21 10.38
CA ASN A 115 7.79 -13.29 9.44
C ASN A 115 6.34 -13.78 9.39
N VAL A 116 5.45 -13.40 10.32
CA VAL A 116 4.07 -13.89 10.29
C VAL A 116 3.12 -12.70 10.12
N LEU A 117 2.50 -12.65 8.95
CA LEU A 117 1.38 -11.76 8.65
C LEU A 117 0.15 -12.63 8.51
N GLN A 118 -0.72 -12.56 9.51
CA GLN A 118 -2.01 -13.22 9.45
C GLN A 118 -2.99 -12.31 8.72
N ALA A 119 -3.57 -12.82 7.63
CA ALA A 119 -4.67 -12.16 6.96
C ALA A 119 -5.97 -12.49 7.70
N VAL A 120 -6.57 -11.47 8.32
CA VAL A 120 -7.82 -11.59 9.05
C VAL A 120 -8.98 -11.18 8.14
N PRO A 121 -10.02 -12.02 7.97
CA PRO A 121 -11.18 -11.67 7.16
C PRO A 121 -11.96 -10.46 7.76
N PRO A 122 -12.80 -9.80 6.95
CA PRO A 122 -13.65 -8.69 7.40
C PRO A 122 -14.58 -9.05 8.56
#